data_AF-A0A6N8KUU2-F1
#
_entry.id   AF-A0A6N8KUU2-F1
#
_cell.length_a   1.000
_cell.length_b   1.000
_cell.length_c   1.000
_cell.angle_alpha   90.00
_cell.angle_beta   90.00
_cell.angle_gamma   90.00
#
_symmetry.space_group_name_H-M   'P 1'
#
loop_
_entity.id
_entity.type
_entity.pdbx_description
1 polymer ?
#
loop_
_entity_poly.entity_id
_entity_poly.type
_entity_poly.pdbx_seq_one_letter_code
_entity_poly.pdbx_strand_id
1 'polypeptide(L)'
;MARIFLSITLFFILLTNCMNQKMMLAPKNITDNKLCFDGYYKLRGKAMFYDSVKNSTAYGVAKELDSYNVYIFYSNGVFIGGETLRADSVNNRAAYLYERYKNSGKSKRDANLWGIFTMVGDSIKIENWEPSSGGGMKTVIRMGKVLNDTTFVITEKLNHYDNEKQLLQDTFNFSKLSRKPDSTNIFIK
;
A
#
# COMPACT_ATOMS: atom_id res chain seq x y z
N MET A 1 -9.91 54.83 -4.90
CA MET A 1 -9.45 53.62 -5.61
C MET A 1 -8.47 52.82 -4.74
N ALA A 2 -8.93 52.23 -3.61
CA ALA A 2 -8.05 51.54 -2.66
C ALA A 2 -8.70 50.31 -2.00
N ARG A 3 -9.85 49.84 -2.51
CA ARG A 3 -10.60 48.72 -1.91
C ARG A 3 -10.67 47.45 -2.78
N ILE A 4 -10.12 47.49 -3.98
CA ILE A 4 -10.14 46.35 -4.92
C ILE A 4 -8.87 45.49 -4.79
N PHE A 5 -7.75 46.06 -4.32
CA PHE A 5 -6.48 45.32 -4.19
C PHE A 5 -6.43 44.35 -2.99
N LEU A 6 -7.29 44.50 -1.97
CA LEU A 6 -7.27 43.62 -0.80
C LEU A 6 -7.97 42.28 -1.04
N SER A 7 -8.87 42.21 -2.02
CA SER A 7 -9.71 41.02 -2.26
C SER A 7 -9.04 40.01 -3.21
N ILE A 8 -8.12 40.46 -4.08
CA ILE A 8 -7.40 39.60 -5.02
C ILE A 8 -6.28 38.81 -4.30
N THR A 9 -5.65 39.38 -3.27
CA THR A 9 -4.59 38.71 -2.50
C THR A 9 -5.13 37.56 -1.64
N LEU A 10 -6.39 37.64 -1.18
CA LEU A 10 -7.02 36.58 -0.40
C LEU A 10 -7.44 35.37 -1.26
N PHE A 11 -7.69 35.58 -2.55
CA PHE A 11 -8.06 34.50 -3.48
C PHE A 11 -6.84 33.63 -3.87
N PHE A 12 -5.63 34.18 -3.86
CA PHE A 12 -4.40 33.43 -4.11
C PHE A 12 -3.96 32.55 -2.92
N ILE A 13 -4.41 32.85 -1.70
CA ILE A 13 -4.10 32.03 -0.51
C ILE A 13 -4.98 30.76 -0.46
N LEU A 14 -6.12 30.72 -1.17
CA LEU A 14 -7.02 29.57 -1.20
C LEU A 14 -6.69 28.53 -2.28
N LEU A 15 -5.74 28.80 -3.20
CA LEU A 15 -5.36 27.89 -4.27
C LEU A 15 -4.08 27.07 -3.99
N THR A 16 -3.43 27.25 -2.83
CA THR A 16 -2.18 26.55 -2.51
C THR A 16 -2.36 25.27 -1.68
N ASN A 17 -3.57 24.91 -1.27
CA ASN A 17 -3.83 23.62 -0.60
C ASN A 17 -4.06 22.45 -1.57
N CYS A 18 -3.43 22.50 -2.75
CA CYS A 18 -3.08 21.26 -3.44
C CYS A 18 -1.91 20.64 -2.66
N MET A 19 -2.19 20.12 -1.46
CA MET A 19 -1.22 19.37 -0.66
C MET A 19 -0.57 18.34 -1.57
N ASN A 20 0.73 18.51 -1.81
CA ASN A 20 1.51 17.66 -2.68
C ASN A 20 1.28 16.19 -2.32
N GLN A 21 0.70 15.44 -3.25
CA GLN A 21 0.36 14.01 -3.12
C GLN A 21 1.60 13.12 -3.27
N LYS A 22 2.76 13.62 -2.81
CA LYS A 22 4.06 12.98 -3.01
C LYS A 22 4.41 12.17 -1.76
N MET A 23 4.91 10.96 -1.96
CA MET A 23 5.52 10.18 -0.89
C MET A 23 6.70 10.94 -0.28
N MET A 24 6.86 10.81 1.03
CA MET A 24 7.96 11.39 1.79
C MET A 24 9.23 10.53 1.70
N LEU A 25 9.08 9.22 1.60
CA LEU A 25 10.17 8.29 1.31
C LEU A 25 10.61 8.44 -0.14
N ALA A 26 11.91 8.24 -0.35
CA ALA A 26 12.51 8.11 -1.67
C ALA A 26 12.98 6.65 -1.87
N PRO A 27 12.82 6.08 -3.07
CA PRO A 27 13.31 4.74 -3.33
C PRO A 27 14.83 4.70 -3.17
N LYS A 28 15.33 3.65 -2.53
CA LYS A 28 16.76 3.41 -2.34
C LYS A 28 17.05 1.94 -2.58
N ASN A 29 18.14 1.67 -3.29
CA ASN A 29 18.62 0.30 -3.46
C ASN A 29 18.92 -0.31 -2.08
N ILE A 30 18.29 -1.45 -1.82
CA ILE A 30 18.49 -2.26 -0.63
C ILE A 30 19.57 -3.28 -0.95
N THR A 31 20.73 -3.07 -0.35
CA THR A 31 21.90 -3.95 -0.49
C THR A 31 22.05 -4.94 0.65
N ASP A 32 21.25 -4.77 1.71
CA ASP A 32 21.24 -5.65 2.86
C ASP A 32 20.30 -6.83 2.59
N ASN A 33 20.81 -8.06 2.72
CA ASN A 33 20.10 -9.30 2.40
C ASN A 33 19.17 -9.75 3.53
N LYS A 34 18.58 -8.80 4.25
CA LYS A 34 17.68 -9.05 5.39
C LYS A 34 16.25 -9.39 4.99
N LEU A 35 15.88 -9.27 3.72
CA LEU A 35 14.58 -9.68 3.19
C LEU A 35 14.78 -10.49 1.91
N CYS A 36 13.93 -11.49 1.70
CA CYS A 36 13.82 -12.21 0.43
C CYS A 36 13.02 -11.38 -0.59
N PHE A 37 13.61 -11.12 -1.75
CA PHE A 37 12.99 -10.35 -2.83
C PHE A 37 12.44 -11.22 -3.98
N ASP A 38 12.52 -12.54 -3.90
CA ASP A 38 12.05 -13.49 -4.93
C ASP A 38 10.62 -14.03 -4.65
N GLY A 39 9.85 -13.35 -3.80
CA GLY A 39 8.51 -13.77 -3.43
C GLY A 39 7.62 -12.65 -2.90
N TYR A 40 6.72 -13.03 -2.00
CA TYR A 40 5.79 -12.13 -1.33
C TYR A 40 5.71 -12.46 0.16
N TYR A 41 5.32 -11.48 0.95
CA TYR A 41 5.05 -11.63 2.37
C TYR A 41 3.55 -11.53 2.61
N LYS A 42 3.03 -12.35 3.53
CA LYS A 42 1.61 -12.40 3.87
C LYS A 42 1.36 -12.26 5.35
N LEU A 43 0.36 -11.45 5.69
CA LEU A 43 -0.26 -11.37 7.01
C LEU A 43 -1.62 -12.06 6.93
N ARG A 44 -1.87 -13.06 7.79
CA ARG A 44 -3.18 -13.69 7.90
C ARG A 44 -4.09 -12.85 8.80
N GLY A 45 -5.35 -12.70 8.42
CA GLY A 45 -6.34 -11.99 9.21
C GLY A 45 -7.75 -12.42 8.89
N LYS A 46 -8.70 -11.57 9.29
CA LYS A 46 -10.11 -11.65 8.93
C LYS A 46 -10.50 -10.38 8.19
N ALA A 47 -11.37 -10.50 7.20
CA ALA A 47 -11.94 -9.34 6.53
C ALA A 47 -13.37 -9.60 6.10
N MET A 48 -14.15 -8.53 5.99
CA MET A 48 -15.51 -8.57 5.48
C MET A 48 -15.49 -8.63 3.95
N PHE A 49 -16.10 -9.65 3.38
CA PHE A 49 -16.32 -9.79 1.95
C PHE A 49 -17.82 -9.80 1.66
N TYR A 50 -18.21 -9.19 0.55
CA TYR A 50 -19.58 -9.26 0.04
C TYR A 50 -19.65 -10.38 -0.98
N ASP A 51 -20.40 -11.44 -0.68
CA ASP A 51 -20.74 -12.43 -1.70
C ASP A 51 -21.73 -11.78 -2.67
N SER A 52 -21.31 -11.57 -3.91
CA SER A 52 -22.23 -11.15 -4.95
C SER A 52 -23.18 -12.31 -5.25
N VAL A 53 -24.45 -12.15 -4.87
CA VAL A 53 -25.50 -13.06 -5.34
C VAL A 53 -25.63 -12.79 -6.83
N LYS A 54 -25.09 -13.69 -7.66
CA LYS A 54 -25.29 -13.63 -9.12
C LYS A 54 -26.79 -13.47 -9.38
N ASN A 55 -27.17 -12.38 -10.05
CA ASN A 55 -28.54 -12.03 -10.46
C ASN A 55 -29.47 -11.40 -9.39
N SER A 56 -28.95 -10.79 -8.34
CA SER A 56 -29.76 -10.05 -7.35
C SER A 56 -29.46 -8.55 -7.38
N THR A 57 -30.52 -7.72 -7.32
CA THR A 57 -30.43 -6.28 -7.04
C THR A 57 -30.22 -5.97 -5.56
N ALA A 58 -30.20 -6.99 -4.68
CA ALA A 58 -29.92 -6.84 -3.26
C ALA A 58 -28.42 -6.72 -3.01
N TYR A 59 -28.03 -5.75 -2.17
CA TYR A 59 -26.69 -5.68 -1.60
C TYR A 59 -26.35 -7.02 -0.95
N GLY A 60 -25.21 -7.62 -1.33
CA GLY A 60 -24.77 -8.92 -0.82
C GLY A 60 -24.66 -8.92 0.71
N VAL A 61 -24.78 -10.10 1.32
CA VAL A 61 -24.55 -10.24 2.76
C VAL A 61 -23.05 -10.16 3.02
N ALA A 62 -22.64 -9.23 3.89
CA ALA A 62 -21.26 -9.11 4.31
C ALA A 62 -20.90 -10.30 5.22
N LYS A 63 -19.87 -11.06 4.86
CA LYS A 63 -19.39 -12.21 5.63
C LYS A 63 -17.94 -12.01 6.01
N GLU A 64 -17.63 -12.24 7.28
CA GLU A 64 -16.25 -12.28 7.75
C GLU A 64 -15.59 -13.60 7.34
N LEU A 65 -14.47 -13.51 6.63
CA LEU A 65 -13.74 -14.67 6.14
C LEU A 65 -12.24 -14.52 6.41
N ASP A 66 -11.53 -15.65 6.39
CA ASP A 66 -10.07 -15.65 6.40
C ASP A 66 -9.54 -14.84 5.22
N SER A 67 -8.53 -14.03 5.50
CA SER A 67 -7.91 -13.17 4.51
C SER A 67 -6.39 -13.12 4.64
N TYR A 68 -5.75 -12.64 3.58
CA TYR A 68 -4.33 -12.31 3.56
C TYR A 68 -4.12 -10.88 3.06
N ASN A 69 -3.33 -10.11 3.80
CA ASN A 69 -2.70 -8.91 3.26
C ASN A 69 -1.34 -9.31 2.67
N VAL A 70 -1.06 -8.88 1.44
CA VAL A 70 0.13 -9.30 0.70
C VAL A 70 1.00 -8.10 0.37
N TYR A 71 2.32 -8.23 0.57
CA TYR A 71 3.36 -7.30 0.12
C TYR A 71 4.42 -8.02 -0.73
N ILE A 72 4.85 -7.36 -1.80
CA ILE A 72 5.94 -7.79 -2.67
C ILE A 72 6.98 -6.67 -2.68
N PHE A 73 8.16 -6.93 -2.13
CA PHE A 73 9.26 -5.96 -2.03
C PHE A 73 10.28 -6.15 -3.14
N TYR A 74 10.85 -5.07 -3.66
CA TYR A 74 11.90 -5.09 -4.69
C TYR A 74 13.19 -4.49 -4.15
N SER A 75 14.34 -4.96 -4.64
CA SER A 75 15.65 -4.49 -4.19
C SER A 75 15.91 -3.01 -4.51
N ASN A 76 15.12 -2.37 -5.37
CA ASN A 76 15.20 -0.93 -5.64
C ASN A 76 14.39 -0.05 -4.65
N GLY A 77 13.84 -0.63 -3.57
CA GLY A 77 13.06 0.12 -2.58
C GLY A 77 11.60 0.36 -2.98
N VAL A 78 11.15 -0.20 -4.11
CA VAL A 78 9.72 -0.22 -4.48
C VAL A 78 9.04 -1.40 -3.78
N PHE A 79 7.78 -1.25 -3.42
CA PHE A 79 6.92 -2.39 -3.09
C PHE A 79 5.56 -2.28 -3.80
N ILE A 80 4.91 -3.42 -3.96
CA ILE A 80 3.51 -3.50 -4.40
C ILE A 80 2.71 -4.40 -3.44
N GLY A 81 1.49 -3.99 -3.11
CA GLY A 81 0.60 -4.75 -2.24
C GLY A 81 -0.48 -3.87 -1.60
N GLY A 82 -0.87 -4.19 -0.38
CA GLY A 82 -1.87 -3.40 0.36
C GLY A 82 -3.32 -3.79 0.09
N GLU A 83 -3.54 -4.88 -0.66
CA GLU A 83 -4.86 -5.48 -0.84
C GLU A 83 -5.07 -6.66 0.11
N THR A 84 -6.32 -6.83 0.50
CA THR A 84 -6.79 -7.96 1.29
C THR A 84 -7.42 -9.00 0.37
N LEU A 85 -6.82 -10.19 0.34
CA LEU A 85 -7.27 -11.31 -0.48
C LEU A 85 -8.02 -12.33 0.37
N ARG A 86 -9.14 -12.86 -0.13
CA ARG A 86 -9.85 -13.97 0.52
C ARG A 86 -8.96 -15.21 0.53
N ALA A 87 -8.90 -15.94 1.64
CA ALA A 87 -7.93 -17.03 1.82
C ALA A 87 -8.27 -18.29 0.99
N ASP A 88 -9.55 -18.50 0.70
CA ASP A 88 -10.11 -19.64 -0.04
C ASP A 88 -10.33 -19.35 -1.54
N SER A 89 -10.21 -18.09 -1.99
CA SER A 89 -10.57 -17.72 -3.36
C SER A 89 -9.52 -18.08 -4.41
N VAL A 90 -8.37 -18.64 -4.01
CA VAL A 90 -7.25 -18.85 -4.94
C VAL A 90 -6.52 -20.17 -4.69
N ASN A 91 -6.77 -21.16 -5.55
CA ASN A 91 -6.07 -22.44 -5.57
C ASN A 91 -4.57 -22.29 -5.91
N ASN A 92 -4.22 -21.33 -6.79
CA ASN A 92 -2.83 -21.00 -7.13
C ASN A 92 -2.53 -19.51 -6.87
N ARG A 93 -2.12 -19.22 -5.63
CA ARG A 93 -1.89 -17.85 -5.16
C ARG A 93 -0.78 -17.13 -5.92
N ALA A 94 0.29 -17.83 -6.30
CA ALA A 94 1.39 -17.24 -7.06
C ALA A 94 0.94 -16.76 -8.44
N ALA A 95 0.20 -17.60 -9.18
CA ALA A 95 -0.34 -17.23 -10.49
C ALA A 95 -1.32 -16.06 -10.39
N TYR A 96 -2.21 -16.07 -9.39
CA TYR A 96 -3.14 -14.97 -9.15
C TYR A 96 -2.43 -13.64 -8.85
N LEU A 97 -1.44 -13.63 -7.96
CA LEU A 97 -0.69 -12.41 -7.62
C LEU A 97 0.03 -11.86 -8.86
N TYR A 98 0.62 -12.74 -9.68
CA TYR A 98 1.22 -12.33 -10.94
C TYR A 98 0.18 -11.69 -11.88
N GLU A 99 -0.95 -12.35 -12.11
CA GLU A 99 -2.01 -11.84 -12.98
C GLU A 99 -2.63 -10.54 -12.47
N ARG A 100 -2.80 -10.40 -11.15
CA ARG A 100 -3.32 -9.20 -10.48
C ARG A 100 -2.41 -7.99 -10.69
N TYR A 101 -1.09 -8.20 -10.65
CA TYR A 101 -0.11 -7.13 -10.59
C TYR A 101 0.67 -6.89 -11.88
N LYS A 102 0.69 -7.82 -12.85
CA LYS A 102 1.47 -7.69 -14.11
C LYS A 102 1.15 -6.43 -14.93
N ASN A 103 -0.06 -5.90 -14.79
CA ASN A 103 -0.52 -4.69 -15.46
C ASN A 103 -0.82 -3.54 -14.51
N SER A 104 -0.63 -3.75 -13.21
CA SER A 104 -0.74 -2.66 -12.23
C SER A 104 0.36 -1.63 -12.48
N GLY A 105 0.14 -0.39 -12.06
CA GLY A 105 1.15 0.67 -12.23
C GLY A 105 1.06 1.41 -13.56
N LYS A 106 0.06 1.06 -14.40
CA LYS A 106 -0.24 1.72 -15.67
C LYS A 106 -1.40 2.71 -15.58
N SER A 107 -2.21 2.63 -14.52
CA SER A 107 -3.41 3.45 -14.33
C SER A 107 -3.40 4.12 -12.97
N LYS A 108 -3.80 5.39 -12.88
CA LYS A 108 -3.91 6.14 -11.60
C LYS A 108 -4.73 5.43 -10.52
N ARG A 109 -5.64 4.53 -10.90
CA ARG A 109 -6.45 3.73 -9.96
C ARG A 109 -5.63 2.71 -9.17
N ASP A 110 -4.44 2.36 -9.66
CA ASP A 110 -3.55 1.42 -9.00
C ASP A 110 -2.62 2.09 -7.99
N ALA A 111 -2.62 3.43 -7.86
CA ALA A 111 -1.62 4.15 -7.08
C ALA A 111 -1.51 3.63 -5.63
N ASN A 112 -2.64 3.35 -4.99
CA ASN A 112 -2.69 2.81 -3.62
C ASN A 112 -2.04 1.43 -3.46
N LEU A 113 -1.83 0.69 -4.55
CA LEU A 113 -1.15 -0.60 -4.55
C LEU A 113 0.36 -0.46 -4.49
N TRP A 114 0.89 0.68 -4.92
CA TRP A 114 2.32 0.92 -5.04
C TRP A 114 2.81 1.79 -3.90
N GLY A 115 4.06 1.57 -3.52
CA GLY A 115 4.70 2.44 -2.56
C GLY A 115 6.20 2.22 -2.48
N ILE A 116 6.80 2.92 -1.53
CA ILE A 116 8.23 2.89 -1.27
C ILE A 116 8.46 2.23 0.08
N PHE A 117 9.52 1.45 0.18
CA PHE A 117 10.03 1.01 1.47
C PHE A 117 11.51 1.32 1.60
N THR A 118 11.93 1.50 2.85
CA THR A 118 13.33 1.72 3.21
C THR A 118 13.69 0.85 4.40
N MET A 119 14.98 0.54 4.51
CA MET A 119 15.52 -0.23 5.63
C MET A 119 16.75 0.46 6.22
N VAL A 120 16.83 0.46 7.55
CA VAL A 120 18.01 0.91 8.32
C VAL A 120 18.22 -0.08 9.48
N GLY A 121 19.29 -0.87 9.40
CA GLY A 121 19.49 -1.96 10.34
C GLY A 121 18.37 -2.99 10.22
N ASP A 122 17.67 -3.28 11.31
CA ASP A 122 16.50 -4.17 11.31
C ASP A 122 15.18 -3.41 11.12
N SER A 123 15.22 -2.09 11.06
CA SER A 123 14.01 -1.27 10.95
C SER A 123 13.54 -1.23 9.50
N ILE A 124 12.25 -1.47 9.29
CA ILE A 124 11.58 -1.32 8.00
C ILE A 124 10.56 -0.18 8.09
N LYS A 125 10.52 0.67 7.06
CA LYS A 125 9.47 1.67 6.86
C LYS A 125 8.86 1.49 5.48
N ILE A 126 7.53 1.54 5.41
CA ILE A 126 6.76 1.35 4.19
C ILE A 126 5.81 2.53 4.05
N GLU A 127 5.79 3.19 2.91
CA GLU A 127 4.86 4.26 2.60
C GLU A 127 4.10 3.95 1.31
N ASN A 128 2.77 4.07 1.34
CA ASN A 128 1.92 3.99 0.15
C ASN A 128 0.72 4.92 0.28
N TRP A 129 0.02 5.14 -0.83
CA TRP A 129 -1.23 5.91 -0.81
C TRP A 129 -2.36 5.13 -0.17
N GLU A 130 -3.16 5.79 0.67
CA GLU A 130 -4.38 5.23 1.25
C GLU A 130 -5.56 5.44 0.26
N PRO A 131 -6.38 4.41 -0.02
CA PRO A 131 -7.54 4.57 -0.88
C PRO A 131 -8.53 5.58 -0.26
N SER A 132 -8.96 6.58 -1.04
CA SER A 132 -9.89 7.63 -0.61
C SER A 132 -11.10 7.72 -1.54
N SER A 133 -12.29 7.83 -0.96
CA SER A 133 -13.58 7.92 -1.66
C SER A 133 -13.95 9.38 -2.00
N GLY A 134 -13.02 10.17 -2.57
CA GLY A 134 -13.34 11.52 -3.06
C GLY A 134 -12.42 12.66 -2.63
N GLY A 135 -11.29 12.38 -1.96
CA GLY A 135 -10.24 13.36 -1.64
C GLY A 135 -8.91 13.08 -2.35
N GLY A 136 -7.91 13.95 -2.12
CA GLY A 136 -6.53 13.67 -2.52
C GLY A 136 -6.01 12.40 -1.83
N MET A 137 -5.28 11.55 -2.56
CA MET A 137 -4.66 10.35 -1.99
C MET A 137 -3.52 10.79 -1.04
N LYS A 138 -3.76 10.69 0.26
CA LYS A 138 -2.71 10.89 1.28
C LYS A 138 -1.94 9.58 1.47
N THR A 139 -0.72 9.69 1.99
CA THR A 139 0.11 8.53 2.26
C THR A 139 -0.04 8.06 3.70
N VAL A 140 0.18 6.77 3.90
CA VAL A 140 0.28 6.12 5.20
C VAL A 140 1.68 5.57 5.34
N ILE A 141 2.30 5.75 6.51
CA ILE A 141 3.57 5.13 6.86
C ILE A 141 3.31 3.96 7.80
N ARG A 142 3.87 2.79 7.48
CA ARG A 142 3.97 1.63 8.38
C ARG A 142 5.40 1.43 8.79
N MET A 143 5.63 1.21 10.08
CA MET A 143 6.96 1.01 10.65
C MET A 143 7.01 -0.30 11.41
N GLY A 144 8.17 -0.94 11.36
CA GLY A 144 8.32 -2.28 11.90
C GLY A 144 9.76 -2.73 12.01
N LYS A 145 9.92 -4.02 12.32
CA LYS A 145 11.21 -4.68 12.46
C LYS A 145 11.27 -5.97 11.65
N VAL A 146 12.38 -6.17 10.94
CA VAL A 146 12.74 -7.42 10.30
C VAL A 146 13.33 -8.36 11.35
N LEU A 147 12.74 -9.53 11.50
CA LEU A 147 13.18 -10.54 12.48
C LEU A 147 14.20 -11.50 11.85
N ASN A 148 13.99 -11.83 10.57
CA ASN A 148 14.89 -12.59 9.72
C ASN A 148 14.48 -12.37 8.25
N ASP A 149 15.18 -13.02 7.31
CA ASP A 149 14.94 -12.95 5.88
C ASP A 149 13.51 -13.34 5.45
N THR A 150 12.84 -14.19 6.22
CA THR A 150 11.48 -14.67 5.92
C THR A 150 10.38 -14.03 6.76
N THR A 151 10.71 -13.18 7.74
CA THR A 151 9.73 -12.65 8.70
C THR A 151 10.03 -11.21 9.10
N PHE A 152 9.01 -10.35 9.03
CA PHE A 152 9.04 -9.03 9.65
C PHE A 152 7.71 -8.74 10.35
N VAL A 153 7.72 -7.74 11.23
CA VAL A 153 6.54 -7.31 11.99
C VAL A 153 6.34 -5.82 11.78
N ILE A 154 5.11 -5.40 11.48
CA ILE A 154 4.71 -3.99 11.55
C ILE A 154 4.12 -3.72 12.93
N THR A 155 4.70 -2.74 13.62
CA THR A 155 4.32 -2.37 14.99
C THR A 155 3.59 -1.04 15.06
N GLU A 156 3.64 -0.26 13.98
CA GLU A 156 3.06 1.09 13.96
C GLU A 156 2.54 1.45 12.57
N LYS A 157 1.39 2.11 12.52
CA LYS A 157 0.83 2.79 11.36
C LYS A 157 0.63 4.26 11.72
N LEU A 158 1.12 5.17 10.88
CA LEU A 158 0.92 6.60 10.96
C LEU A 158 0.13 7.06 9.74
N ASN A 159 -1.03 7.68 9.96
CA ASN A 159 -1.80 8.31 8.90
C ASN A 159 -1.42 9.79 8.77
N HIS A 160 -1.02 10.24 7.58
CA HIS A 160 -0.77 11.67 7.33
C HIS A 160 -2.04 12.50 7.21
N TYR A 161 -3.23 11.90 7.32
CA TYR A 161 -4.49 12.65 7.32
C TYR A 161 -4.70 13.46 8.59
N ASP A 162 -4.52 12.81 9.74
CA ASP A 162 -4.87 13.26 11.09
C ASP A 162 -3.68 13.15 12.06
N ASN A 163 -2.53 12.66 11.59
CA ASN A 163 -1.39 12.25 12.42
C ASN A 163 -1.75 11.18 13.45
N GLU A 164 -2.79 10.38 13.18
CA GLU A 164 -3.16 9.27 14.04
C GLU A 164 -2.12 8.17 13.95
N LYS A 165 -1.65 7.80 15.14
CA LYS A 165 -0.73 6.70 15.36
C LYS A 165 -1.50 5.50 15.88
N GLN A 166 -1.45 4.40 15.15
CA GLN A 166 -2.01 3.13 15.55
C GLN A 166 -0.87 2.15 15.86
N LEU A 167 -0.92 1.54 17.05
CA LEU A 167 -0.04 0.44 17.43
C LEU A 167 -0.60 -0.87 16.86
N LEU A 168 0.29 -1.70 16.31
CA LEU A 168 -0.02 -2.95 15.63
C LEU A 168 0.91 -4.07 16.09
N GLN A 169 0.61 -5.31 15.70
CA GLN A 169 1.51 -6.46 15.85
C GLN A 169 1.38 -7.39 14.64
N ASP A 170 1.43 -6.79 13.46
CA ASP A 170 1.16 -7.48 12.20
C ASP A 170 2.40 -8.26 11.76
N THR A 171 2.37 -9.58 11.92
CA THR A 171 3.48 -10.46 11.53
C THR A 171 3.31 -10.97 10.11
N PHE A 172 4.27 -10.64 9.26
CA PHE A 172 4.30 -11.01 7.85
C PHE A 172 5.30 -12.13 7.59
N ASN A 173 4.86 -13.15 6.87
CA ASN A 173 5.66 -14.34 6.57
C ASN A 173 5.88 -14.51 5.06
N PHE A 174 7.10 -14.87 4.69
CA PHE A 174 7.51 -15.03 3.30
C PHE A 174 6.88 -16.25 2.62
N SER A 175 6.70 -16.16 1.31
CA SER A 175 6.33 -17.24 0.41
C SER A 175 6.92 -16.95 -0.97
N LYS A 176 7.62 -17.94 -1.54
CA LYS A 176 8.30 -17.78 -2.83
C LYS A 176 7.31 -17.63 -3.99
N LEU A 177 7.66 -16.83 -4.99
CA LEU A 177 6.95 -16.76 -6.27
C LEU A 177 7.76 -17.49 -7.35
N SER A 178 7.07 -18.23 -8.21
CA SER A 178 7.68 -18.77 -9.43
C SER A 178 7.99 -17.67 -10.44
N ARG A 179 7.16 -16.62 -10.46
CA ARG A 179 7.32 -15.44 -11.31
C ARG A 179 6.83 -14.20 -10.56
N LYS A 180 7.66 -13.16 -10.55
CA LYS A 180 7.35 -11.89 -9.92
C LYS A 180 6.82 -10.88 -10.96
N PRO A 181 5.84 -10.04 -10.63
CA PRO A 181 5.52 -8.86 -11.44
C PRO A 181 6.73 -7.91 -11.49
N ASP A 182 6.77 -7.04 -12.50
CA ASP A 182 7.84 -6.05 -12.64
C ASP A 182 7.61 -4.86 -11.69
N SER A 183 8.68 -4.17 -11.27
CA SER A 183 8.58 -3.00 -10.36
C SER A 183 8.33 -1.66 -11.07
N THR A 184 8.35 -1.63 -12.40
CA THR A 184 8.15 -0.40 -13.18
C THR A 184 6.72 0.07 -13.05
N ASN A 185 6.56 1.34 -12.71
CA ASN A 185 5.26 1.99 -12.57
C ASN A 185 5.39 3.49 -12.87
N ILE A 186 4.26 4.16 -13.08
CA ILE A 186 4.23 5.60 -13.41
C ILE A 186 4.28 6.51 -12.17
N PHE A 187 4.24 5.96 -10.96
CA PHE A 187 4.06 6.71 -9.70
C PHE A 187 5.38 7.02 -8.99
N ILE A 188 6.31 6.08 -9.02
CA ILE A 188 7.61 6.16 -8.35
C ILE A 188 8.65 6.42 -9.45
N LYS A 189 9.33 7.57 -9.34
CA LYS A 189 10.38 8.01 -10.26
C LYS A 189 11.69 8.18 -9.54
#